data_AF-S0JGR9-F1
#
_entry.id   AF-S0JGR9-F1
#
_cell.length_a   1.000
_cell.length_b   1.000
_cell.length_c   1.000
_cell.angle_alpha   90.00
_cell.angle_beta   90.00
_cell.angle_gamma   90.00
#
_symmetry.space_group_name_H-M   'P 1'
#
loop_
_entity.id
_entity.type
_entity.pdbx_description
1 polymer ?
#
loop_
_entity_poly.entity_id
_entity_poly.type
_entity_poly.pdbx_seq_one_letter_code
_entity_poly.pdbx_strand_id
1 'polypeptide(L)'
;MVNNRIRELRKSQNMSQEALAEVIHTTQQAVSRMENHAYDIPSESLIKMAGFFEVTTDYILGISDVKRDYNGQYRMNQEMDRCYDIVRRYQKLSEINQKTLRCILERLEQAQKESEDASAKEVDKNAEDSNM
;
A
#
# COMPACT_ATOMS: atom_id res chain seq x y z
N MET A 1 12.62 -23.97 -12.10
CA MET A 1 12.60 -23.76 -10.63
C MET A 1 11.32 -23.00 -10.32
N VAL A 2 10.48 -23.56 -9.46
CA VAL A 2 9.25 -22.88 -9.03
C VAL A 2 9.67 -21.72 -8.13
N ASN A 3 9.25 -20.50 -8.48
CA ASN A 3 9.51 -19.29 -7.70
C ASN A 3 8.76 -19.38 -6.38
N ASN A 4 9.48 -19.42 -5.26
CA ASN A 4 8.92 -19.44 -3.92
C ASN A 4 9.29 -18.13 -3.22
N ARG A 5 8.27 -17.36 -2.82
CA ARG A 5 8.43 -16.02 -2.25
C ARG A 5 9.20 -16.01 -0.93
N ILE A 6 9.13 -17.08 -0.13
CA ILE A 6 9.92 -17.21 1.10
C ILE A 6 11.41 -17.25 0.76
N ARG A 7 11.79 -18.07 -0.22
CA ARG A 7 13.19 -18.18 -0.66
C ARG A 7 13.70 -16.85 -1.21
N GLU A 8 12.89 -16.18 -2.02
CA GLU A 8 13.24 -14.87 -2.60
C GLU A 8 13.46 -13.82 -1.51
N LEU A 9 12.52 -13.69 -0.56
CA LEU A 9 12.62 -12.74 0.55
C LEU A 9 13.87 -13.01 1.40
N ARG A 10 14.08 -14.27 1.78
CA ARG A 10 15.27 -14.68 2.56
C ARG A 10 16.57 -14.35 1.84
N LYS A 11 16.65 -14.68 0.54
CA LYS A 11 17.86 -14.40 -0.27
C LYS A 11 18.07 -12.91 -0.49
N SER A 12 16.99 -12.12 -0.61
CA SER A 12 17.10 -10.66 -0.72
C SER A 12 17.73 -10.00 0.51
N GLN A 13 17.65 -10.66 1.68
CA GLN A 13 18.29 -10.23 2.92
C GLN A 13 19.59 -11.03 3.25
N ASN A 14 20.13 -11.79 2.29
CA ASN A 14 21.33 -12.62 2.47
C ASN A 14 21.27 -13.63 3.63
N MET A 15 20.07 -14.10 3.98
CA MET A 15 19.88 -15.01 5.11
C MET A 15 20.06 -16.49 4.72
N SER A 16 20.56 -17.30 5.64
CA SER A 16 20.51 -18.77 5.55
C SER A 16 19.14 -19.31 5.99
N GLN A 17 18.85 -20.58 5.68
CA GLN A 17 17.57 -21.19 6.09
C GLN A 17 17.48 -21.34 7.62
N GLU A 18 18.62 -21.56 8.27
CA GLU A 18 18.79 -21.58 9.73
C GLU A 18 18.47 -20.20 10.33
N ALA A 19 19.03 -19.13 9.77
CA ALA A 19 18.77 -17.77 10.23
C ALA A 19 17.28 -17.40 10.15
N LEU A 20 16.60 -17.79 9.06
CA LEU A 20 15.15 -17.58 8.97
C LEU A 20 14.39 -18.45 9.97
N ALA A 21 14.84 -19.68 10.21
CA ALA A 21 14.22 -20.59 11.17
C ALA A 21 14.25 -20.02 12.60
N GLU A 22 15.36 -19.39 12.99
CA GLU A 22 15.49 -18.70 14.28
C GLU A 22 14.48 -17.55 14.41
N VAL A 23 14.38 -16.71 13.39
CA VAL A 23 13.46 -15.56 13.36
C VAL A 23 12.00 -15.97 13.54
N ILE A 24 11.58 -17.06 12.89
CA ILE A 24 10.17 -17.51 12.92
C ILE A 24 9.92 -18.62 13.95
N HIS A 25 10.92 -18.91 14.79
CA HIS A 25 10.90 -19.93 15.84
C HIS A 25 10.49 -21.32 15.34
N THR A 26 11.19 -21.82 14.33
CA THR A 26 11.00 -23.15 13.75
C THR A 26 12.35 -23.84 13.48
N THR A 27 12.35 -24.93 12.72
CA THR A 27 13.57 -25.63 12.32
C THR A 27 13.99 -25.29 10.89
N GLN A 28 15.29 -25.37 10.61
CA GLN A 28 15.82 -25.21 9.25
C GLN A 28 15.15 -26.18 8.26
N GLN A 29 14.87 -27.41 8.70
CA GLN A 29 14.20 -28.42 7.89
C GLN A 29 12.78 -27.98 7.52
N ALA A 30 12.05 -27.37 8.46
CA ALA A 30 10.74 -26.80 8.19
C ALA A 30 10.82 -25.68 7.14
N VAL A 31 11.78 -24.75 7.28
CA VAL A 31 12.02 -23.68 6.28
C VAL A 31 12.32 -24.26 4.91
N SER A 32 13.20 -25.27 4.84
CA SER A 32 13.51 -25.94 3.57
C SER A 32 12.28 -26.57 2.93
N ARG A 33 11.41 -27.22 3.71
CA ARG A 33 10.16 -27.80 3.20
C ARG A 33 9.18 -26.72 2.71
N MET A 34 9.04 -25.62 3.45
CA MET A 34 8.20 -24.47 3.06
C MET A 34 8.66 -23.87 1.73
N GLU A 35 9.97 -23.72 1.53
CA GLU A 35 10.53 -23.18 0.28
C GLU A 35 10.38 -24.10 -0.94
N ASN A 36 10.18 -25.39 -0.71
CA ASN A 36 10.04 -26.40 -1.75
C ASN A 36 8.57 -26.80 -2.00
N HIS A 37 7.61 -26.11 -1.39
CA HIS A 37 6.17 -26.44 -1.44
C HIS A 37 5.84 -27.88 -1.00
N ALA A 38 6.70 -28.47 -0.16
CA ALA A 38 6.57 -29.84 0.32
C ALA A 38 5.79 -29.92 1.65
N TYR A 39 5.36 -28.79 2.19
CA TYR A 39 4.71 -28.67 3.49
C TYR A 39 3.85 -27.41 3.56
N ASP A 40 2.68 -27.51 4.22
CA ASP A 40 1.81 -26.37 4.48
C ASP A 40 2.48 -25.39 5.45
N ILE A 41 2.45 -24.11 5.14
CA ILE A 41 3.07 -23.08 6.00
C ILE A 41 2.17 -22.88 7.23
N PRO A 42 2.65 -23.14 8.46
CA PRO A 42 1.87 -22.86 9.66
C PRO A 42 1.52 -21.38 9.75
N SER A 43 0.29 -21.05 10.15
CA SER A 43 -0.19 -19.66 10.21
C SER A 43 0.70 -18.78 11.10
N GLU A 44 1.22 -19.32 12.21
CA GLU A 44 2.13 -18.59 13.09
C GLU A 44 3.45 -18.23 12.39
N SER A 45 4.04 -19.18 11.65
CA SER A 45 5.24 -18.92 10.85
C SER A 45 4.97 -17.90 9.75
N LEU A 46 3.79 -17.97 9.11
CA LEU A 46 3.38 -17.01 8.08
C LEU A 46 3.25 -15.59 8.64
N ILE A 47 2.62 -15.42 9.81
CA ILE A 47 2.47 -14.12 10.49
C ILE A 47 3.84 -13.56 10.88
N LYS A 48 4.73 -14.40 11.43
CA LYS A 48 6.10 -13.97 11.80
C LYS A 48 6.91 -13.55 10.57
N MET A 49 6.84 -14.31 9.48
CA MET A 49 7.49 -13.94 8.22
C MET A 49 6.94 -12.62 7.66
N ALA A 50 5.61 -12.43 7.67
CA ALA A 50 4.97 -11.21 7.19
C ALA A 50 5.45 -9.98 7.99
N GLY A 51 5.49 -10.10 9.32
CA GLY A 51 6.02 -9.04 10.19
C GLY A 51 7.51 -8.77 9.96
N PHE A 52 8.33 -9.81 9.88
CA PHE A 52 9.77 -9.68 9.72
C PHE A 52 10.20 -9.11 8.35
N PHE A 53 9.56 -9.55 7.28
CA PHE A 53 9.87 -9.09 5.93
C PHE A 53 9.11 -7.82 5.53
N GLU A 54 8.26 -7.28 6.41
CA GLU A 54 7.41 -6.12 6.16
C GLU A 54 6.57 -6.28 4.88
N VAL A 55 5.94 -7.45 4.74
CA VAL A 55 5.07 -7.79 3.61
C VAL A 55 3.75 -8.38 4.09
N THR A 56 2.74 -8.40 3.23
CA THR A 56 1.50 -9.14 3.50
C THR A 56 1.70 -10.66 3.41
N THR A 57 0.83 -11.40 4.09
CA THR A 57 0.75 -12.87 3.95
C THR A 57 0.47 -13.27 2.51
N ASP A 58 -0.35 -12.49 1.80
CA ASP A 58 -0.75 -12.74 0.42
C ASP A 58 0.45 -12.65 -0.53
N TYR A 59 1.39 -11.74 -0.26
CA TYR A 59 2.66 -11.68 -1.00
C TYR A 59 3.50 -12.94 -0.77
N ILE A 60 3.60 -13.43 0.47
CA ILE A 60 4.35 -14.65 0.79
C ILE A 60 3.71 -15.89 0.16
N LEU A 61 2.38 -15.94 0.11
CA LEU A 61 1.62 -17.03 -0.51
C LEU A 61 1.58 -16.96 -2.05
N GLY A 62 2.06 -15.87 -2.64
CA GLY A 62 2.03 -15.66 -4.10
C GLY A 62 0.64 -15.30 -4.65
N ILE A 63 -0.28 -14.86 -3.79
CA ILE A 63 -1.63 -14.40 -4.18
C ILE A 63 -1.56 -12.95 -4.73
N SER A 64 -0.59 -12.16 -4.27
CA SER A 64 -0.37 -10.78 -4.68
C SER A 64 1.10 -10.53 -5.02
N ASP A 65 1.36 -9.78 -6.10
CA ASP A 65 2.71 -9.29 -6.43
C ASP A 65 3.04 -7.96 -5.75
N VAL A 66 2.09 -7.38 -4.99
CA VAL A 66 2.28 -6.11 -4.30
C VAL A 66 3.11 -6.31 -3.04
N LYS A 67 4.38 -5.92 -3.11
CA LYS A 67 5.30 -5.94 -1.97
C LYS A 67 5.10 -4.71 -1.08
N ARG A 68 4.21 -4.82 -0.09
CA ARG A 68 3.98 -3.83 0.96
C ARG A 68 3.59 -4.51 2.27
N ASP A 69 3.82 -3.83 3.38
CA ASP A 69 3.43 -4.28 4.70
C ASP A 69 1.91 -4.16 4.93
N TYR A 70 1.45 -4.68 6.07
CA TYR A 70 0.03 -4.64 6.42
C TYR A 70 -0.48 -3.20 6.61
N ASN A 71 0.33 -2.30 7.18
CA ASN A 71 -0.07 -0.91 7.37
C ASN A 71 -0.21 -0.18 6.03
N GLY A 72 0.70 -0.40 5.08
CA GLY A 72 0.62 0.12 3.72
C GLY A 72 -0.57 -0.44 2.95
N GLN A 73 -0.89 -1.72 3.12
CA GLN A 73 -2.10 -2.32 2.56
C GLN A 73 -3.37 -1.71 3.18
N TYR A 74 -3.40 -1.55 4.51
CA TYR A 74 -4.53 -0.98 5.23
C TYR A 74 -4.79 0.48 4.85
N ARG A 75 -3.75 1.31 4.77
CA ARG A 75 -3.86 2.71 4.30
C ARG A 75 -4.43 2.78 2.89
N MET A 76 -3.96 1.93 1.97
CA MET A 76 -4.52 1.88 0.62
C MET A 76 -5.98 1.44 0.63
N ASN A 77 -6.33 0.42 1.42
CA ASN A 77 -7.71 -0.04 1.55
C ASN A 77 -8.61 1.06 2.10
N GLN A 78 -8.18 1.82 3.11
CA GLN A 78 -8.95 2.93 3.65
C GLN A 78 -9.22 4.03 2.60
N GLU A 79 -8.21 4.42 1.83
CA GLU A 79 -8.39 5.42 0.76
C GLU A 79 -9.31 4.89 -0.35
N MET A 80 -9.17 3.60 -0.71
CA MET A 80 -10.05 2.96 -1.67
C MET A 80 -11.50 2.86 -1.18
N ASP A 81 -11.71 2.51 0.10
CA ASP A 81 -13.04 2.40 0.71
C ASP A 81 -13.75 3.75 0.74
N ARG A 82 -13.03 4.84 1.06
CA ARG A 82 -13.57 6.21 1.05
C ARG A 82 -14.11 6.61 -0.32
N CYS A 83 -13.41 6.21 -1.39
CA CYS A 83 -13.76 6.57 -2.76
C CYS A 83 -14.61 5.51 -3.47
N TYR A 84 -14.83 4.34 -2.86
CA TYR A 84 -15.43 3.17 -3.53
C TYR A 84 -16.80 3.48 -4.13
N ASP A 85 -17.69 4.11 -3.35
CA ASP A 85 -19.04 4.43 -3.82
C ASP A 85 -19.02 5.43 -4.98
N ILE A 86 -18.14 6.45 -4.91
CA ILE A 86 -17.98 7.45 -5.98
C ILE A 86 -17.49 6.79 -7.26
N VAL A 87 -16.42 5.98 -7.19
CA VAL A 87 -15.86 5.27 -8.36
C VAL A 87 -16.91 4.32 -8.96
N ARG A 88 -17.62 3.57 -8.12
CA ARG A 88 -18.67 2.65 -8.56
C ARG A 88 -19.81 3.36 -9.28
N ARG A 89 -20.24 4.53 -8.77
CA ARG A 89 -21.29 5.33 -9.43
C ARG A 89 -20.78 5.93 -10.73
N TYR A 90 -19.57 6.46 -10.74
CA TYR A 90 -18.93 7.02 -11.93
C TYR A 90 -18.83 6.01 -13.08
N GLN A 91 -18.43 4.77 -12.80
CA GLN A 91 -18.35 3.70 -13.81
C GLN A 91 -19.70 3.37 -14.46
N LYS A 92 -20.83 3.65 -13.80
CA LYS A 92 -22.18 3.40 -14.33
C LYS A 92 -22.74 4.58 -15.14
N LEU A 93 -22.07 5.71 -15.17
CA LEU A 93 -22.49 6.87 -15.94
C LEU A 93 -22.20 6.70 -17.44
N SER A 94 -22.98 7.38 -18.28
CA SER A 94 -22.66 7.51 -19.70
C SER A 94 -21.36 8.29 -19.91
N GLU A 95 -20.70 8.12 -21.06
CA GLU A 95 -19.47 8.85 -21.37
C GLU A 95 -19.61 10.36 -21.25
N ILE A 96 -20.76 10.91 -21.65
CA ILE A 96 -21.06 12.35 -21.54
C ILE A 96 -21.07 12.75 -20.06
N ASN A 97 -21.81 12.02 -19.22
CA ASN A 97 -21.91 12.34 -17.80
C ASN A 97 -20.58 12.14 -17.06
N GLN A 98 -19.77 11.16 -17.46
CA GLN A 98 -18.41 11.01 -16.95
C GLN A 98 -17.53 12.21 -17.32
N LYS A 99 -17.58 12.67 -18.57
CA LYS A 99 -16.87 13.90 -19.02
C LYS A 99 -17.33 15.12 -18.21
N THR A 100 -18.63 15.30 -18.04
CA THR A 100 -19.20 16.39 -17.24
C THR A 100 -18.69 16.35 -15.81
N LEU A 101 -18.68 15.17 -15.16
CA LEU A 101 -18.19 15.06 -13.79
C LEU A 101 -16.70 15.42 -13.68
N ARG A 102 -15.87 15.02 -14.66
CA ARG A 102 -14.46 15.41 -14.70
C ARG A 102 -14.28 16.92 -14.83
N CYS A 103 -15.03 17.58 -15.72
CA CYS A 103 -14.97 19.04 -15.84
C CYS A 103 -15.39 19.76 -14.56
N ILE A 104 -16.42 19.25 -13.87
CA ILE A 104 -16.84 19.81 -12.57
C ILE A 104 -15.73 19.64 -11.53
N LEU A 105 -15.11 18.47 -11.47
CA LEU A 105 -14.01 18.19 -10.53
C LEU A 105 -12.83 19.15 -10.77
N GLU A 106 -12.39 19.28 -12.03
CA GLU A 106 -11.34 20.23 -12.44
C GLU A 106 -11.69 21.68 -12.04
N ARG A 107 -12.96 22.09 -12.22
CA ARG A 107 -13.38 23.45 -11.85
C ARG A 107 -13.34 23.68 -10.34
N LEU A 108 -13.70 22.69 -9.55
CA LEU A 108 -13.66 22.76 -8.08
C LEU A 108 -12.22 22.85 -7.57
N GLU A 109 -11.30 22.07 -8.12
CA GLU A 109 -9.87 22.16 -7.79
C GLU A 109 -9.30 23.54 -8.11
N GLN A 110 -9.66 24.10 -9.26
CA GLN A 110 -9.25 25.45 -9.65
C GLN A 110 -9.81 26.52 -8.71
N ALA A 111 -11.09 26.41 -8.32
CA ALA A 111 -11.71 27.33 -7.37
C ALA A 111 -11.04 27.29 -5.99
N GLN A 112 -10.61 26.11 -5.54
CA GLN A 112 -9.90 25.96 -4.28
C GLN A 112 -8.55 26.67 -4.30
N LYS A 113 -7.74 26.47 -5.37
CA LYS A 113 -6.46 27.17 -5.54
C LYS A 113 -6.62 28.68 -5.56
N GLU A 114 -7.61 29.19 -6.28
CA GLU A 114 -7.92 30.63 -6.34
C GLU A 114 -8.21 31.21 -4.94
N SER A 115 -8.90 30.45 -4.07
CA SER A 115 -9.19 30.88 -2.69
C SER A 115 -7.99 30.87 -1.75
N GLU A 116 -7.08 29.90 -1.93
CA GLU A 116 -5.82 29.80 -1.16
C GLU A 116 -4.85 30.93 -1.56
N ASP A 117 -4.72 31.22 -2.86
CA ASP A 117 -3.90 32.31 -3.39
C ASP A 117 -4.40 33.70 -2.98
N ALA A 118 -5.73 33.87 -2.90
CA ALA A 118 -6.34 35.11 -2.43
C ALA A 118 -6.03 35.35 -0.94
N SER A 119 -6.09 34.29 -0.14
CA SER A 119 -5.82 34.34 1.30
C SER A 119 -4.33 34.61 1.59
N ALA A 120 -3.41 34.03 0.82
CA ALA A 120 -1.97 34.29 0.95
C ALA A 120 -1.59 35.75 0.64
N LYS A 121 -2.24 36.37 -0.35
CA LYS A 121 -1.99 37.77 -0.74
C LYS A 121 -2.53 38.80 0.25
N GLU A 122 -3.53 38.45 1.07
CA GLU A 122 -4.04 39.32 2.13
C GLU A 122 -3.14 39.31 3.38
N VAL A 123 -2.50 38.17 3.68
CA VAL A 123 -1.56 38.06 4.81
C VAL A 123 -0.30 38.90 4.57
N ASP A 124 0.25 38.91 3.36
CA ASP A 124 1.44 39.72 3.02
C ASP A 124 1.15 41.22 3.10
N LYS A 125 -0.02 41.70 2.65
CA LYS A 125 -0.38 43.12 2.73
C LYS A 125 -0.55 43.61 4.17
N ASN A 126 -1.16 42.81 5.03
CA ASN A 126 -1.36 43.17 6.44
C ASN A 126 -0.04 43.18 7.24
N ALA A 127 0.97 42.41 6.81
CA ALA A 127 2.31 42.42 7.40
C ALA A 127 3.12 43.66 7.00
N GLU A 128 2.94 44.17 5.78
CA GLU A 128 3.56 45.42 5.32
C GLU A 128 2.94 46.65 6.00
N ASP A 129 1.62 46.68 6.21
CA ASP A 129 0.91 47.80 6.85
C ASP A 129 1.12 47.88 8.37
N SER A 130 1.57 46.79 9.02
CA SER A 130 1.84 46.78 10.48
C SER A 130 3.25 47.28 10.87
N ASN A 131 4.10 47.57 9.87
CA ASN A 131 5.47 48.06 10.05
C ASN A 131 5.65 49.54 9.66
N MET A 132 4.56 50.26 9.42
CA MET A 132 4.50 51.73 9.25
C MET A 132 3.86 52.40 10.46
#